data_AF-A0A5N8UY32-F1
#
_entry.id   AF-A0A5N8UY32-F1
#
_cell.length_a   1.000
_cell.length_b   1.000
_cell.length_c   1.000
_cell.angle_alpha   90.00
_cell.angle_beta   90.00
_cell.angle_gamma   90.00
#
_symmetry.space_group_name_H-M   'P 1'
#
loop_
_entity.id
_entity.type
_entity.pdbx_description
1 polymer ?
#
loop_
_entity_poly.entity_id
_entity_poly.type
_entity_poly.pdbx_seq_one_letter_code
_entity_poly.pdbx_strand_id
1 'polypeptide(L)'
;MSINVEQAIIHAIIQDSDGQLSCRLRPQPLLNGEAVEAMLDELHQTYTTKAGKGFGHFGISGEDGEANPKFMEALTEYRDGQLGFVEFSGLAGKLLQEELSKYDFSQGGYLLLSCYTHMTSDYLYVSLLNAKSSMTVLDDMELSQNTHLDLKDVQLAARIDLTEWQADEGSRKYISFIRGRAGRKVADFFLDFMGCVEGVNTKAQNKQLMNAVEDFVSSSELTKDERQQCREKVFDYCTERCDVGADIEIKDLADELADSGMESFYDFAKGGEYELEDEFPGDKPTLRQLKKFSGTGGGVTLSFDGAHLGERVMYDPISDTIMIKGVPANLKDQLDRRLKGGQ
;
A
#
# COMPACT_ATOMS: atom_id res chain seq x y z
N MET A 1 -3.94 3.57 -18.20
CA MET A 1 -3.32 2.53 -19.06
C MET A 1 -3.90 1.21 -18.61
N SER A 2 -4.19 0.29 -19.53
CA SER A 2 -4.89 -0.97 -19.23
C SER A 2 -3.91 -2.08 -18.88
N ILE A 3 -4.34 -3.01 -18.03
CA ILE A 3 -3.61 -4.24 -17.75
C ILE A 3 -3.78 -5.22 -18.91
N ASN A 4 -2.73 -5.97 -19.23
CA ASN A 4 -2.79 -7.12 -20.13
C ASN A 4 -2.71 -8.40 -19.31
N VAL A 5 -3.82 -9.15 -19.25
CA VAL A 5 -3.90 -10.37 -18.44
C VAL A 5 -3.42 -11.56 -19.26
N GLU A 6 -2.32 -12.18 -18.84
CA GLU A 6 -1.80 -13.39 -19.48
C GLU A 6 -2.59 -14.62 -19.02
N GLN A 7 -2.74 -14.77 -17.70
CA GLN A 7 -3.43 -15.89 -17.06
C GLN A 7 -4.12 -15.42 -15.78
N ALA A 8 -5.31 -15.95 -15.51
CA ALA A 8 -6.00 -15.73 -14.23
C ALA A 8 -6.78 -16.98 -13.83
N ILE A 9 -6.81 -17.27 -12.53
CA ILE A 9 -7.53 -18.42 -11.97
C ILE A 9 -8.06 -18.11 -10.59
N ILE A 10 -9.25 -18.63 -10.29
CA ILE A 10 -9.89 -18.51 -8.97
C ILE A 10 -10.12 -19.91 -8.40
N HIS A 11 -9.52 -20.17 -7.24
CA HIS A 11 -9.79 -21.32 -6.39
C HIS A 11 -10.73 -20.92 -5.25
N ALA A 12 -11.43 -21.88 -4.65
CA ALA A 12 -12.29 -21.61 -3.50
C ALA A 12 -11.73 -22.29 -2.25
N ILE A 13 -11.48 -21.51 -1.20
CA ILE A 13 -11.21 -22.00 0.15
C ILE A 13 -12.56 -22.16 0.84
N ILE A 14 -12.89 -23.39 1.22
CA ILE A 14 -14.19 -23.76 1.78
C ILE A 14 -13.96 -24.35 3.16
N GLN A 15 -14.72 -23.87 4.14
CA GLN A 15 -14.79 -24.46 5.46
C GLN A 15 -15.97 -25.43 5.51
N ASP A 16 -15.75 -26.64 6.01
CA ASP A 16 -16.81 -27.61 6.26
C ASP A 16 -17.50 -27.39 7.61
N SER A 17 -18.47 -28.24 7.93
CA SER A 17 -19.24 -28.16 9.19
C SER A 17 -18.39 -28.40 10.44
N ASP A 18 -17.24 -29.07 10.31
CA ASP A 18 -16.33 -29.38 11.41
C ASP A 18 -15.25 -28.29 11.57
N GLY A 19 -15.30 -27.24 10.75
CA GLY A 19 -14.38 -26.12 10.78
C GLY A 19 -13.10 -26.35 9.97
N GLN A 20 -12.97 -27.47 9.27
CA GLN A 20 -11.79 -27.80 8.48
C GLN A 20 -11.80 -27.07 7.13
N LEU A 21 -10.66 -26.48 6.78
CA LEU A 21 -10.48 -25.78 5.51
C LEU A 21 -10.02 -26.75 4.41
N SER A 22 -10.61 -26.60 3.23
CA SER A 22 -10.23 -27.30 2.00
C SER A 22 -10.11 -26.33 0.83
N CYS A 23 -9.19 -26.61 -0.10
CA CYS A 23 -9.04 -25.83 -1.32
C CYS A 23 -9.67 -26.56 -2.51
N ARG A 24 -10.79 -26.04 -3.00
CA ARG A 24 -11.41 -26.50 -4.25
C ARG A 24 -10.72 -25.82 -5.43
N LEU A 25 -9.87 -26.60 -6.09
CA LEU A 25 -9.12 -26.17 -7.26
C LEU A 25 -10.02 -26.02 -8.49
N ARG A 26 -9.63 -25.11 -9.38
CA ARG A 26 -10.26 -24.90 -10.68
C ARG A 26 -9.38 -25.60 -11.72
N PRO A 27 -9.95 -26.36 -12.68
CA PRO A 27 -9.15 -27.19 -13.58
C PRO A 27 -8.52 -26.45 -14.76
N GLN A 28 -8.85 -25.17 -14.96
CA GLN A 28 -8.37 -24.36 -16.09
C GLN A 28 -8.34 -22.86 -15.72
N PRO A 29 -7.68 -22.00 -16.51
CA PRO A 29 -7.74 -20.54 -16.37
C PRO A 29 -9.10 -19.93 -16.74
N LEU A 30 -9.41 -18.74 -16.23
CA LEU A 30 -10.65 -18.02 -16.53
C LEU A 30 -10.70 -17.69 -18.04
N LEU A 31 -11.85 -17.96 -18.68
CA LEU A 31 -11.98 -17.92 -20.14
C LEU A 31 -12.56 -16.61 -20.70
N ASN A 32 -13.25 -15.83 -19.86
CA ASN A 32 -13.86 -14.58 -20.29
C ASN A 32 -12.85 -13.43 -20.14
N GLY A 33 -12.07 -13.18 -21.18
CA GLY A 33 -11.01 -12.17 -21.19
C GLY A 33 -11.48 -10.79 -20.74
N GLU A 34 -12.55 -10.27 -21.33
CA GLU A 34 -13.05 -8.91 -21.00
C GLU A 34 -13.48 -8.78 -19.53
N ALA A 35 -14.21 -9.76 -18.99
CA ALA A 35 -14.63 -9.71 -17.59
C ALA A 35 -13.44 -9.89 -16.62
N VAL A 36 -12.45 -10.68 -17.01
CA VAL A 36 -11.22 -10.91 -16.23
C VAL A 36 -10.35 -9.66 -16.21
N GLU A 37 -10.14 -9.03 -17.38
CA GLU A 37 -9.41 -7.77 -17.50
C GLU A 37 -10.07 -6.66 -16.68
N ALA A 38 -11.39 -6.48 -16.80
CA ALA A 38 -12.11 -5.47 -16.02
C ALA A 38 -11.98 -5.70 -14.50
N MET A 39 -12.08 -6.96 -14.05
CA MET A 39 -11.89 -7.32 -12.64
C MET A 39 -10.46 -7.00 -12.17
N LEU A 40 -9.45 -7.36 -12.96
CA LEU A 40 -8.05 -7.16 -12.61
C LEU A 40 -7.63 -5.69 -12.68
N ASP A 41 -8.18 -4.90 -13.60
CA ASP A 41 -8.02 -3.44 -13.63
C ASP A 41 -8.55 -2.80 -12.34
N GLU A 42 -9.76 -3.15 -11.89
CA GLU A 42 -10.34 -2.63 -10.64
C GLU A 42 -9.50 -3.05 -9.42
N LEU A 43 -9.08 -4.32 -9.36
CA LEU A 43 -8.24 -4.84 -8.29
C LEU A 43 -6.87 -4.16 -8.24
N HIS A 44 -6.24 -3.97 -9.39
CA HIS A 44 -4.95 -3.29 -9.48
C HIS A 44 -5.05 -1.85 -9.03
N GLN A 45 -6.06 -1.09 -9.46
CA GLN A 45 -6.26 0.29 -9.01
C GLN A 45 -6.51 0.35 -7.50
N THR A 46 -7.37 -0.53 -6.99
CA THR A 46 -7.67 -0.64 -5.55
C THR A 46 -6.42 -0.98 -4.75
N TYR A 47 -5.59 -1.89 -5.25
CA TYR A 47 -4.34 -2.30 -4.61
C TYR A 47 -3.26 -1.22 -4.66
N THR A 48 -3.05 -0.61 -5.84
CA THR A 48 -2.03 0.42 -6.07
C THR A 48 -2.26 1.62 -5.16
N THR A 49 -3.50 2.11 -5.06
CA THR A 49 -3.87 3.28 -4.23
C THR A 49 -3.95 3.00 -2.72
N LYS A 50 -3.83 1.73 -2.30
CA LYS A 50 -3.95 1.35 -0.90
C LYS A 50 -2.73 1.80 -0.09
N ALA A 51 -2.98 2.56 0.98
CA ALA A 51 -1.94 3.01 1.90
C ALA A 51 -1.53 1.90 2.88
N GLY A 52 -0.31 2.03 3.44
CA GLY A 52 0.19 1.12 4.49
C GLY A 52 0.56 -0.27 3.99
N LYS A 53 1.02 -0.39 2.74
CA LYS A 53 1.58 -1.64 2.20
C LYS A 53 2.90 -1.98 2.91
N GLY A 54 3.15 -3.27 3.07
CA GLY A 54 4.46 -3.81 3.42
C GLY A 54 5.21 -4.22 2.16
N PHE A 55 6.53 -4.28 2.26
CA PHE A 55 7.43 -4.66 1.18
C PHE A 55 8.41 -5.72 1.68
N GLY A 56 8.76 -6.64 0.79
CA GLY A 56 9.58 -7.78 1.13
C GLY A 56 10.10 -8.51 -0.09
N HIS A 57 10.70 -9.66 0.18
CA HIS A 57 11.27 -10.57 -0.80
C HIS A 57 11.07 -12.01 -0.33
N PHE A 58 11.31 -12.99 -1.20
CA PHE A 58 11.34 -14.37 -0.78
C PHE A 58 12.51 -14.62 0.18
N GLY A 59 12.23 -15.23 1.33
CA GLY A 59 13.24 -15.52 2.34
C GLY A 59 14.08 -16.75 2.01
N ILE A 60 15.30 -16.77 2.56
CA ILE A 60 16.22 -17.91 2.46
C ILE A 60 16.13 -18.73 3.75
N SER A 61 15.72 -19.99 3.63
CA SER A 61 15.60 -20.89 4.79
C SER A 61 16.95 -21.04 5.51
N GLY A 62 16.98 -20.72 6.80
CA GLY A 62 18.18 -20.74 7.65
C GLY A 62 18.85 -19.37 7.84
N GLU A 63 18.85 -18.49 6.83
CA GLU A 63 19.36 -17.11 6.96
C GLU A 63 18.26 -16.18 7.46
N ASP A 64 17.08 -16.26 6.84
CA ASP A 64 15.91 -15.43 7.15
C ASP A 64 14.89 -16.19 8.03
N GLY A 65 15.35 -17.15 8.81
CA GLY A 65 14.52 -18.01 9.67
C GLY A 65 13.91 -19.21 8.94
N GLU A 66 12.66 -19.56 9.29
CA GLU A 66 11.95 -20.74 8.75
C GLU A 66 11.11 -20.41 7.51
N ALA A 67 11.62 -19.53 6.63
CA ALA A 67 10.95 -19.21 5.37
C ALA A 67 10.72 -20.49 4.53
N ASN A 68 9.49 -20.67 4.05
CA ASN A 68 9.09 -21.84 3.27
C ASN A 68 9.34 -21.62 1.77
N PRO A 69 10.31 -22.29 1.14
CA PRO A 69 10.70 -22.00 -0.24
C PRO A 69 9.71 -22.52 -1.30
N LYS A 70 8.75 -23.38 -0.92
CA LYS A 70 7.89 -24.11 -1.86
C LYS A 70 7.12 -23.22 -2.84
N PHE A 71 6.68 -22.04 -2.41
CA PHE A 71 5.97 -21.11 -3.29
C PHE A 71 6.92 -20.54 -4.34
N MET A 72 8.09 -20.06 -3.91
CA MET A 72 9.14 -19.52 -4.78
C MET A 72 9.63 -20.59 -5.76
N GLU A 73 9.87 -21.82 -5.31
CA GLU A 73 10.28 -22.95 -6.14
C GLU A 73 9.23 -23.23 -7.24
N ALA A 74 7.95 -23.35 -6.86
CA ALA A 74 6.87 -23.59 -7.82
C ALA A 74 6.67 -22.42 -8.80
N LEU A 75 6.84 -21.18 -8.34
CA LEU A 75 6.80 -20.00 -9.20
C LEU A 75 7.96 -20.00 -10.19
N THR A 76 9.16 -20.37 -9.74
CA THR A 76 10.36 -20.49 -10.59
C THR A 76 10.16 -21.57 -11.66
N GLU A 77 9.70 -22.77 -11.28
CA GLU A 77 9.41 -23.85 -12.23
C GLU A 77 8.36 -23.43 -13.27
N TYR A 78 7.34 -22.68 -12.86
CA TYR A 78 6.35 -22.13 -13.79
C TYR A 78 6.97 -21.11 -14.76
N ARG A 79 7.80 -20.19 -14.25
CA ARG A 79 8.52 -19.19 -15.06
C ARG A 79 9.49 -19.82 -16.05
N ASP A 80 10.11 -20.93 -15.68
CA ASP A 80 11.01 -21.71 -16.53
C ASP A 80 10.27 -22.64 -17.52
N GLY A 81 8.94 -22.65 -17.49
CA GLY A 81 8.11 -23.50 -18.36
C GLY A 81 8.12 -24.99 -18.00
N GLN A 82 8.59 -25.33 -16.80
CA GLN A 82 8.66 -26.71 -16.28
C GLN A 82 7.35 -27.11 -15.58
N LEU A 83 6.56 -26.13 -15.14
CA LEU A 83 5.28 -26.32 -14.46
C LEU A 83 4.17 -25.53 -15.19
N GLY A 84 2.98 -26.11 -15.34
CA GLY A 84 1.84 -25.39 -15.94
C GLY A 84 1.20 -24.38 -14.97
N PHE A 85 0.60 -23.29 -15.47
CA PHE A 85 -0.07 -22.28 -14.62
C PHE A 85 -1.15 -22.87 -13.68
N VAL A 86 -1.93 -23.83 -14.17
CA VAL A 86 -2.96 -24.52 -13.35
C VAL A 86 -2.33 -25.36 -12.24
N GLU A 87 -1.17 -25.98 -12.51
CA GLU A 87 -0.45 -26.79 -11.53
C GLU A 87 0.20 -25.91 -10.46
N PHE A 88 0.88 -24.84 -10.88
CA PHE A 88 1.42 -23.80 -10.01
C PHE A 88 0.35 -23.22 -9.08
N SER A 89 -0.76 -22.74 -9.64
CA SER A 89 -1.86 -22.18 -8.86
C SER A 89 -2.50 -23.20 -7.91
N GLY A 90 -2.53 -24.48 -8.29
CA GLY A 90 -2.94 -25.58 -7.42
C GLY A 90 -2.00 -25.79 -6.23
N LEU A 91 -0.69 -25.72 -6.43
CA LEU A 91 0.31 -25.76 -5.35
C LEU A 91 0.17 -24.57 -4.42
N ALA A 92 0.05 -23.35 -4.97
CA ALA A 92 -0.23 -22.16 -4.19
C ALA A 92 -1.54 -22.28 -3.38
N GLY A 93 -2.60 -22.82 -3.97
CA GLY A 93 -3.87 -23.07 -3.27
C GLY A 93 -3.75 -24.03 -2.09
N LYS A 94 -2.90 -25.05 -2.19
CA LYS A 94 -2.62 -25.99 -1.09
C LYS A 94 -1.77 -25.35 0.00
N LEU A 95 -0.71 -24.64 -0.37
CA LEU A 95 0.12 -23.89 0.59
C LEU A 95 -0.73 -22.89 1.39
N LEU A 96 -1.62 -22.17 0.72
CA LEU A 96 -2.56 -21.25 1.37
C LEU A 96 -3.47 -21.98 2.37
N GLN A 97 -4.03 -23.13 1.97
CA GLN A 97 -4.90 -23.93 2.83
C GLN A 97 -4.17 -24.44 4.06
N GLU A 98 -2.95 -24.97 3.90
CA GLU A 98 -2.09 -25.43 5.00
C GLU A 98 -1.80 -24.30 5.98
N GLU A 99 -1.47 -23.12 5.46
CA GLU A 99 -1.19 -21.96 6.29
C GLU A 99 -2.44 -21.47 7.02
N LEU A 100 -3.59 -21.37 6.35
CA LEU A 100 -4.83 -20.89 6.97
C LEU A 100 -5.30 -21.83 8.07
N SER A 101 -5.02 -23.13 7.95
CA SER A 101 -5.39 -24.15 8.94
C SER A 101 -4.64 -24.01 10.27
N LYS A 102 -3.56 -23.24 10.33
CA LYS A 102 -2.83 -22.92 11.58
C LYS A 102 -3.53 -21.83 12.40
N TYR A 103 -4.42 -21.06 11.78
CA TYR A 103 -5.12 -19.95 12.40
C TYR A 103 -6.59 -20.32 12.64
N ASP A 104 -7.21 -19.69 13.63
CA ASP A 104 -8.67 -19.80 13.87
C ASP A 104 -9.43 -18.95 12.84
N PHE A 105 -9.23 -19.26 11.56
CA PHE A 105 -9.76 -18.51 10.43
C PHE A 105 -11.19 -18.97 10.18
N SER A 106 -12.16 -18.15 10.58
CA SER A 106 -13.57 -18.52 10.60
C SER A 106 -14.32 -18.34 9.27
N GLN A 107 -13.64 -17.98 8.17
CA GLN A 107 -14.29 -17.70 6.89
C GLN A 107 -13.44 -18.18 5.71
N GLY A 108 -14.03 -18.97 4.82
CA GLY A 108 -13.43 -19.29 3.52
C GLY A 108 -13.30 -18.07 2.61
N GLY A 109 -12.97 -18.28 1.35
CA GLY A 109 -12.82 -17.20 0.38
C GLY A 109 -12.44 -17.69 -1.01
N TYR A 110 -12.15 -16.76 -1.89
CA TYR A 110 -11.76 -17.03 -3.27
C TYR A 110 -10.31 -16.61 -3.48
N LEU A 111 -9.42 -17.59 -3.62
CA LEU A 111 -8.02 -17.34 -3.94
C LEU A 111 -7.90 -17.05 -5.43
N LEU A 112 -7.62 -15.79 -5.77
CA LEU A 112 -7.27 -15.33 -7.10
C LEU A 112 -5.74 -15.36 -7.27
N LEU A 113 -5.27 -16.00 -8.34
CA LEU A 113 -3.92 -15.80 -8.87
C LEU A 113 -4.05 -15.26 -10.29
N SER A 114 -3.24 -14.25 -10.62
CA SER A 114 -3.16 -13.74 -11.98
C SER A 114 -1.77 -13.27 -12.34
N CYS A 115 -1.29 -13.72 -13.51
CA CYS A 115 -0.14 -13.15 -14.20
C CYS A 115 -0.64 -12.08 -15.17
N TYR A 116 -0.12 -10.88 -15.07
CA TYR A 116 -0.46 -9.79 -15.98
C TYR A 116 0.71 -8.84 -16.18
N THR A 117 0.72 -8.14 -17.30
CA THR A 117 1.64 -7.04 -17.58
C THR A 117 0.93 -5.71 -17.36
N HIS A 118 1.60 -4.80 -16.66
CA HIS A 118 1.16 -3.41 -16.55
C HIS A 118 2.34 -2.49 -16.83
N MET A 119 2.16 -1.58 -17.79
CA MET A 119 3.26 -0.83 -18.41
C MET A 119 4.25 -1.76 -19.10
N THR A 120 5.40 -1.99 -18.47
CA THR A 120 6.52 -2.80 -18.97
C THR A 120 6.97 -3.84 -17.94
N SER A 121 6.26 -3.97 -16.83
CA SER A 121 6.58 -4.94 -15.77
C SER A 121 5.54 -6.05 -15.74
N ASP A 122 6.03 -7.26 -15.53
CA ASP A 122 5.23 -8.45 -15.33
C ASP A 122 4.98 -8.67 -13.85
N TYR A 123 3.74 -8.95 -13.49
CA TYR A 123 3.32 -9.12 -12.12
C TYR A 123 2.63 -10.46 -11.90
N LEU A 124 2.87 -11.06 -10.73
CA LEU A 124 1.96 -12.04 -10.15
C LEU A 124 1.15 -11.36 -9.05
N TYR A 125 -0.17 -11.33 -9.23
CA TYR A 125 -1.11 -10.85 -8.23
C TYR A 125 -1.79 -12.03 -7.54
N VAL A 126 -1.75 -12.03 -6.21
CA VAL A 126 -2.32 -13.07 -5.37
C VAL A 126 -3.25 -12.40 -4.36
N SER A 127 -4.51 -12.83 -4.30
CA SER A 127 -5.51 -12.22 -3.42
C SER A 127 -6.49 -13.25 -2.88
N LEU A 128 -6.85 -13.13 -1.61
CA LEU A 128 -7.97 -13.87 -1.03
C LEU A 128 -9.19 -12.93 -0.98
N LEU A 129 -10.09 -13.10 -1.95
CA LEU A 129 -11.29 -12.29 -2.11
C LEU A 129 -12.45 -12.84 -1.30
N ASN A 130 -13.22 -11.93 -0.70
CA ASN A 130 -14.44 -12.28 0.01
C ASN A 130 -15.65 -12.18 -0.92
N ALA A 131 -16.63 -13.05 -0.68
CA ALA A 131 -17.96 -12.91 -1.27
C ALA A 131 -18.80 -11.95 -0.43
N LYS A 132 -19.58 -11.13 -1.10
CA LYS A 132 -20.55 -10.20 -0.51
C LYS A 132 -21.91 -10.46 -1.10
N SER A 133 -22.91 -10.54 -0.23
CA SER A 133 -24.30 -10.60 -0.66
C SER A 133 -24.87 -9.21 -0.87
N SER A 134 -25.62 -9.03 -1.94
CA SER A 134 -26.42 -7.84 -2.24
C SER A 134 -27.80 -8.25 -2.74
N MET A 135 -28.78 -7.37 -2.58
CA MET A 135 -30.09 -7.54 -3.22
C MET A 135 -30.02 -6.98 -4.64
N THR A 136 -30.59 -7.72 -5.58
CA THR A 136 -30.90 -7.23 -6.92
C THR A 136 -32.41 -7.30 -7.14
N VAL A 137 -32.93 -6.42 -8.00
CA VAL A 137 -34.31 -6.47 -8.47
C VAL A 137 -34.30 -7.29 -9.76
N LEU A 138 -35.17 -8.29 -9.86
CA LEU A 138 -35.39 -9.08 -11.07
C LEU A 138 -36.35 -8.35 -12.02
N ASP A 139 -36.48 -8.84 -13.25
CA ASP A 139 -37.33 -8.22 -14.29
C ASP A 139 -38.84 -8.18 -13.91
N ASP A 140 -39.27 -9.07 -13.02
CA ASP A 140 -40.63 -9.12 -12.47
C ASP A 140 -40.83 -8.22 -11.22
N MET A 141 -39.84 -7.39 -10.91
CA MET A 141 -39.80 -6.50 -9.74
C MET A 141 -39.71 -7.23 -8.38
N GLU A 142 -39.40 -8.53 -8.38
CA GLU A 142 -39.08 -9.26 -7.14
C GLU A 142 -37.63 -9.05 -6.71
N LEU A 143 -37.36 -9.29 -5.41
CA LEU A 143 -36.03 -9.21 -4.84
C LEU A 143 -35.34 -10.57 -4.87
N SER A 144 -34.09 -10.59 -5.35
CA SER A 144 -33.22 -11.77 -5.31
C SER A 144 -31.88 -11.46 -4.67
N GLN A 145 -31.36 -12.43 -3.92
CA GLN A 145 -30.02 -12.35 -3.35
C GLN A 145 -28.98 -12.76 -4.38
N ASN A 146 -28.06 -11.87 -4.69
CA ASN A 146 -26.88 -12.17 -5.49
C ASN A 146 -25.62 -12.13 -4.61
N THR A 147 -24.69 -13.04 -4.85
CA THR A 147 -23.39 -13.07 -4.20
C THR A 147 -22.32 -12.75 -5.24
N HIS A 148 -21.52 -11.72 -4.97
CA HIS A 148 -20.46 -11.25 -5.86
C HIS A 148 -19.14 -11.11 -5.10
N LEU A 149 -18.02 -11.00 -5.81
CA LEU A 149 -16.71 -10.72 -5.20
C LEU A 149 -16.64 -9.25 -4.77
N ASP A 150 -16.18 -8.96 -3.55
CA ASP A 150 -15.91 -7.58 -3.12
C ASP A 150 -14.51 -7.16 -3.59
N LEU A 151 -14.46 -6.49 -4.75
CA LEU A 151 -13.22 -5.99 -5.35
C LEU A 151 -12.71 -4.68 -4.70
N LYS A 152 -13.54 -4.02 -3.88
CA LYS A 152 -13.22 -2.71 -3.29
C LYS A 152 -12.63 -2.82 -1.89
N ASP A 153 -13.01 -3.86 -1.14
CA ASP A 153 -12.45 -4.16 0.18
C ASP A 153 -11.49 -5.36 0.15
N VAL A 154 -10.47 -5.27 -0.71
CA VAL A 154 -9.38 -6.26 -0.74
C VAL A 154 -8.54 -6.10 0.52
N GLN A 155 -8.68 -6.99 1.50
CA GLN A 155 -7.89 -6.92 2.74
C GLN A 155 -6.64 -7.81 2.69
N LEU A 156 -6.65 -8.82 1.83
CA LEU A 156 -5.67 -9.88 1.77
C LEU A 156 -5.18 -10.01 0.34
N ALA A 157 -4.11 -9.30 0.01
CA ALA A 157 -3.47 -9.40 -1.29
C ALA A 157 -1.97 -9.09 -1.23
N ALA A 158 -1.25 -9.71 -2.16
CA ALA A 158 0.14 -9.45 -2.47
C ALA A 158 0.34 -9.32 -3.98
N ARG A 159 1.34 -8.54 -4.36
CA ARG A 159 1.79 -8.38 -5.74
C ARG A 159 3.29 -8.55 -5.79
N ILE A 160 3.73 -9.48 -6.63
CA ILE A 160 5.14 -9.75 -6.91
C ILE A 160 5.47 -9.10 -8.25
N ASP A 161 6.45 -8.20 -8.26
CA ASP A 161 7.08 -7.72 -9.48
C ASP A 161 8.07 -8.78 -9.98
N LEU A 162 7.64 -9.52 -11.00
CA LEU A 162 8.43 -10.60 -11.59
C LEU A 162 9.61 -10.07 -12.40
N THR A 163 9.49 -8.84 -12.92
CA THR A 163 10.55 -8.17 -13.66
C THR A 163 11.68 -7.77 -12.73
N GLU A 164 11.37 -7.13 -11.60
CA GLU A 164 12.36 -6.76 -10.58
C GLU A 164 13.00 -7.99 -9.94
N TRP A 165 12.19 -8.99 -9.56
CA TRP A 165 12.69 -10.24 -8.98
C TRP A 165 13.70 -10.95 -9.89
N GLN A 166 13.52 -10.89 -11.21
CA GLN A 166 14.44 -11.49 -12.18
C GLN A 166 15.66 -10.61 -12.47
N ALA A 167 15.51 -9.29 -12.40
CA ALA A 167 16.55 -8.33 -12.82
C ALA A 167 17.54 -7.98 -11.69
N ASP A 168 17.10 -7.98 -10.43
CA ASP A 168 17.90 -7.58 -9.28
C ASP A 168 17.81 -8.60 -8.12
N GLU A 169 18.81 -9.47 -8.02
CA GLU A 169 18.96 -10.43 -6.93
C GLU A 169 19.14 -9.75 -5.56
N GLY A 170 19.59 -8.49 -5.54
CA GLY A 170 19.79 -7.70 -4.33
C GLY A 170 18.51 -7.04 -3.83
N SER A 171 17.46 -6.95 -4.66
CA SER A 171 16.22 -6.28 -4.28
C SER A 171 15.55 -6.95 -3.10
N ARG A 172 15.11 -6.13 -2.14
CA ARG A 172 14.40 -6.55 -0.94
C ARG A 172 12.95 -6.05 -0.91
N LYS A 173 12.40 -5.63 -2.06
CA LYS A 173 11.11 -4.95 -2.14
C LYS A 173 10.18 -5.42 -3.28
N TYR A 174 10.61 -6.35 -4.13
CA TYR A 174 9.84 -6.83 -5.27
C TYR A 174 8.51 -7.52 -4.89
N ILE A 175 8.28 -7.83 -3.62
CA ILE A 175 6.98 -8.29 -3.11
C ILE A 175 6.34 -7.18 -2.28
N SER A 176 5.19 -6.68 -2.73
CA SER A 176 4.34 -5.80 -1.94
C SER A 176 3.14 -6.56 -1.40
N PHE A 177 2.65 -6.19 -0.22
CA PHE A 177 1.47 -6.81 0.39
C PHE A 177 0.67 -5.84 1.24
N ILE A 178 -0.63 -6.09 1.41
CA ILE A 178 -1.49 -5.29 2.28
C ILE A 178 -1.22 -5.70 3.72
N ARG A 179 -0.71 -4.78 4.55
CA ARG A 179 -0.62 -5.03 6.00
C ARG A 179 -2.02 -5.07 6.60
N GLY A 180 -2.29 -6.14 7.35
CA GLY A 180 -3.48 -6.23 8.20
C GLY A 180 -3.50 -5.11 9.25
N ARG A 181 -4.69 -4.74 9.70
CA ARG A 181 -4.84 -3.73 10.77
C ARG A 181 -4.18 -4.23 12.06
N ALA A 182 -3.46 -3.34 12.74
CA ALA A 182 -2.79 -3.62 14.00
C ALA A 182 -3.74 -4.33 14.99
N GLY A 183 -3.30 -5.48 15.51
CA GLY A 183 -4.06 -6.31 16.46
C GLY A 183 -4.65 -7.60 15.88
N ARG A 184 -4.65 -7.79 14.55
CA ARG A 184 -4.91 -9.09 13.94
C ARG A 184 -3.56 -9.71 13.51
N LYS A 185 -3.23 -10.88 14.04
CA LYS A 185 -2.12 -11.77 13.62
C LYS A 185 -2.20 -12.24 12.15
N VAL A 186 -3.00 -11.56 11.33
CA VAL A 186 -3.46 -11.99 10.00
C VAL A 186 -2.65 -11.31 8.89
N ALA A 187 -1.88 -10.26 9.21
CA ALA A 187 -1.03 -9.58 8.23
C ALA A 187 0.19 -10.41 7.81
N ASP A 188 0.74 -11.21 8.74
CA ASP A 188 1.94 -12.03 8.54
C ASP A 188 1.64 -13.29 7.71
N PHE A 189 0.36 -13.62 7.54
CA PHE A 189 -0.09 -14.78 6.80
C PHE A 189 0.44 -14.84 5.35
N PHE A 190 0.49 -13.72 4.62
CA PHE A 190 1.04 -13.73 3.25
C PHE A 190 2.55 -13.96 3.23
N LEU A 191 3.25 -13.46 4.24
CA LEU A 191 4.68 -13.71 4.41
C LEU A 191 4.90 -15.20 4.66
N ASP A 192 4.15 -15.81 5.58
CA ASP A 192 4.28 -17.24 5.89
C ASP A 192 3.86 -18.13 4.70
N PHE A 193 2.72 -17.83 4.07
CA PHE A 193 2.17 -18.58 2.93
C PHE A 193 3.12 -18.62 1.74
N MET A 194 3.68 -17.46 1.37
CA MET A 194 4.57 -17.34 0.21
C MET A 194 6.04 -17.57 0.57
N GLY A 195 6.38 -17.70 1.85
CA GLY A 195 7.76 -17.80 2.33
C GLY A 195 8.55 -16.50 2.18
N CYS A 196 7.88 -15.36 2.34
CA CYS A 196 8.48 -14.03 2.22
C CYS A 196 8.90 -13.48 3.57
N VAL A 197 9.83 -12.54 3.55
CA VAL A 197 10.26 -11.77 4.72
C VAL A 197 10.18 -10.27 4.43
N GLU A 198 9.98 -9.47 5.48
CA GLU A 198 9.99 -8.01 5.33
C GLU A 198 11.39 -7.55 4.91
N GLY A 199 11.46 -6.65 3.94
CA GLY A 199 12.72 -6.07 3.47
C GLY A 199 12.82 -4.60 3.83
N VAL A 200 12.24 -3.72 3.01
CA VAL A 200 12.37 -2.27 3.19
C VAL A 200 11.37 -1.72 4.21
N ASN A 201 11.86 -0.97 5.20
CA ASN A 201 11.00 -0.22 6.10
C ASN A 201 10.58 1.11 5.47
N THR A 202 9.51 1.07 4.67
CA THR A 202 8.93 2.22 3.94
C THR A 202 8.73 3.44 4.84
N LYS A 203 8.22 3.24 6.05
CA LYS A 203 7.94 4.34 6.98
C LYS A 203 9.22 4.97 7.52
N ALA A 204 10.28 4.19 7.72
CA ALA A 204 11.58 4.71 8.13
C ALA A 204 12.20 5.51 6.98
N GLN A 205 12.26 4.96 5.76
CA GLN A 205 12.80 5.65 4.58
C GLN A 205 12.09 7.00 4.32
N ASN A 206 10.75 7.01 4.32
CA ASN A 206 9.98 8.25 4.13
C ASN A 206 10.20 9.27 5.26
N LYS A 207 10.43 8.82 6.51
CA LYS A 207 10.79 9.72 7.61
C LYS A 207 12.17 10.31 7.44
N GLN A 208 13.14 9.51 7.03
CA GLN A 208 14.49 10.00 6.76
C GLN A 208 14.50 11.00 5.61
N LEU A 209 13.68 10.77 4.58
CA LEU A 209 13.50 11.75 3.50
C LEU A 209 12.93 13.07 4.04
N MET A 210 11.90 13.01 4.87
CA MET A 210 11.35 14.23 5.47
C MET A 210 12.38 14.97 6.33
N ASN A 211 13.17 14.24 7.13
CA ASN A 211 14.24 14.84 7.93
C ASN A 211 15.29 15.52 7.03
N ALA A 212 15.75 14.82 5.98
CA ALA A 212 16.71 15.38 5.04
C ALA A 212 16.18 16.65 4.36
N VAL A 213 14.89 16.69 4.01
CA VAL A 213 14.25 17.88 3.45
C VAL A 213 14.18 19.01 4.47
N GLU A 214 13.79 18.75 5.72
CA GLU A 214 13.75 19.78 6.76
C GLU A 214 15.13 20.35 7.07
N ASP A 215 16.15 19.50 7.14
CA ASP A 215 17.53 19.91 7.39
C ASP A 215 18.08 20.72 6.21
N PHE A 216 17.83 20.28 4.96
CA PHE A 216 18.23 21.01 3.75
C PHE A 216 17.61 22.41 3.70
N VAL A 217 16.31 22.49 3.96
CA VAL A 217 15.54 23.74 3.96
C VAL A 217 15.98 24.66 5.11
N SER A 218 16.44 24.09 6.22
CA SER A 218 16.92 24.83 7.40
C SER A 218 18.35 25.34 7.24
N SER A 219 19.23 24.57 6.61
CA SER A 219 20.64 24.93 6.35
C SER A 219 20.82 25.88 5.17
N SER A 220 19.83 25.97 4.28
CA SER A 220 19.88 26.82 3.09
C SER A 220 19.44 28.27 3.39
N GLU A 221 19.98 29.22 2.64
CA GLU A 221 19.60 30.65 2.67
C GLU A 221 18.26 30.93 1.97
N LEU A 222 17.29 30.02 2.09
CA LEU A 222 15.96 30.14 1.49
C LEU A 222 15.05 31.02 2.35
N THR A 223 14.24 31.86 1.69
CA THR A 223 13.15 32.62 2.30
C THR A 223 12.04 31.70 2.81
N LYS A 224 11.17 32.21 3.69
CA LYS A 224 10.03 31.43 4.23
C LYS A 224 9.17 30.81 3.12
N ASP A 225 8.95 31.56 2.03
CA ASP A 225 8.12 31.13 0.91
C ASP A 225 8.81 30.05 0.08
N GLU A 226 10.11 30.18 -0.20
CA GLU A 226 10.90 29.15 -0.90
C GLU A 226 11.00 27.85 -0.10
N ARG A 227 11.17 27.95 1.23
CA ARG A 227 11.17 26.80 2.13
C ARG A 227 9.83 26.05 2.08
N GLN A 228 8.73 26.78 2.00
CA GLN A 228 7.40 26.17 1.86
C GLN A 228 7.25 25.52 0.48
N GLN A 229 7.65 26.21 -0.60
CA GLN A 229 7.62 25.66 -1.95
C GLN A 229 8.45 24.38 -2.10
N CYS A 230 9.61 24.29 -1.45
CA CYS A 230 10.42 23.07 -1.40
C CYS A 230 9.64 21.87 -0.84
N ARG A 231 9.05 22.03 0.36
CA ARG A 231 8.24 20.98 0.98
C ARG A 231 7.05 20.57 0.11
N GLU A 232 6.43 21.55 -0.55
CA GLU A 232 5.30 21.30 -1.44
C GLU A 232 5.72 20.47 -2.67
N LYS A 233 6.84 20.82 -3.32
CA LYS A 233 7.38 20.08 -4.46
C LYS A 233 7.76 18.65 -4.10
N VAL A 234 8.48 18.45 -2.99
CA VAL A 234 8.81 17.10 -2.50
C VAL A 234 7.53 16.29 -2.30
N PHE A 235 6.54 16.87 -1.62
CA PHE A 235 5.28 16.18 -1.38
C PHE A 235 4.54 15.85 -2.68
N ASP A 236 4.51 16.76 -3.65
CA ASP A 236 3.79 16.57 -4.91
C ASP A 236 4.47 15.48 -5.77
N TYR A 237 5.80 15.52 -5.94
CA TYR A 237 6.57 14.46 -6.58
C TYR A 237 6.31 13.10 -5.93
N CYS A 238 6.48 13.00 -4.61
CA CYS A 238 6.31 11.73 -3.91
C CYS A 238 4.86 11.22 -4.00
N THR A 239 3.88 12.13 -3.99
CA THR A 239 2.46 11.78 -4.12
C THR A 239 2.16 11.24 -5.51
N GLU A 240 2.70 11.86 -6.57
CA GLU A 240 2.55 11.40 -7.95
C GLU A 240 3.13 10.00 -8.13
N ARG A 241 4.36 9.76 -7.65
CA ARG A 241 4.99 8.43 -7.66
C ARG A 241 4.14 7.40 -6.94
N CYS A 242 3.62 7.74 -5.75
CA CYS A 242 2.71 6.86 -5.02
C CYS A 242 1.38 6.59 -5.77
N ASP A 243 0.84 7.56 -6.50
CA ASP A 243 -0.41 7.42 -7.25
C ASP A 243 -0.30 6.44 -8.41
N VAL A 244 0.87 6.43 -9.07
CA VAL A 244 1.17 5.46 -10.14
C VAL A 244 1.75 4.15 -9.62
N GLY A 245 2.00 4.05 -8.31
CA GLY A 245 2.55 2.86 -7.66
C GLY A 245 4.03 2.65 -7.96
N ALA A 246 4.77 3.72 -8.27
CA ALA A 246 6.20 3.71 -8.50
C ALA A 246 6.97 4.18 -7.27
N ASP A 247 8.26 3.83 -7.21
CA ASP A 247 9.14 4.21 -6.11
C ASP A 247 9.55 5.68 -6.20
N ILE A 248 9.91 6.25 -5.05
CA ILE A 248 10.53 7.57 -4.93
C ILE A 248 12.00 7.39 -5.28
N GLU A 249 12.46 8.07 -6.33
CA GLU A 249 13.87 8.06 -6.74
C GLU A 249 14.52 9.35 -6.26
N ILE A 250 15.54 9.24 -5.40
CA ILE A 250 16.18 10.42 -4.77
C ILE A 250 16.83 11.33 -5.81
N LYS A 251 17.32 10.75 -6.91
CA LYS A 251 17.92 11.49 -8.01
C LYS A 251 16.89 12.32 -8.78
N ASP A 252 15.79 11.70 -9.21
CA ASP A 252 14.70 12.40 -9.91
C ASP A 252 14.10 13.51 -9.03
N LEU A 253 13.93 13.24 -7.74
CA LEU A 253 13.47 14.26 -6.78
C LEU A 253 14.45 15.44 -6.72
N ALA A 254 15.76 15.18 -6.71
CA ALA A 254 16.76 16.23 -6.68
C ALA A 254 16.76 17.06 -7.97
N ASP A 255 16.56 16.43 -9.13
CA ASP A 255 16.46 17.12 -10.42
C ASP A 255 15.23 18.07 -10.44
N GLU A 256 14.07 17.61 -9.94
CA GLU A 256 12.86 18.45 -9.80
C GLU A 256 13.08 19.66 -8.86
N LEU A 257 13.87 19.48 -7.81
CA LEU A 257 14.24 20.56 -6.90
C LEU A 257 15.26 21.53 -7.53
N ALA A 258 16.22 21.01 -8.30
CA ALA A 258 17.23 21.82 -9.00
C ALA A 258 16.59 22.81 -9.98
N ASP A 259 15.53 22.42 -10.69
CA ASP A 259 14.74 23.30 -11.57
C ASP A 259 14.12 24.51 -10.84
N SER A 260 14.10 24.48 -9.51
CA SER A 260 13.60 25.53 -8.63
C SER A 260 14.70 26.41 -8.04
N GLY A 261 15.96 26.21 -8.44
CA GLY A 261 17.13 26.84 -7.85
C GLY A 261 17.63 26.17 -6.56
N MET A 262 17.13 24.97 -6.23
CA MET A 262 17.58 24.17 -5.08
C MET A 262 18.56 23.09 -5.53
N GLU A 263 19.62 23.53 -6.20
CA GLU A 263 20.72 22.66 -6.60
C GLU A 263 21.35 22.00 -5.36
N SER A 264 21.92 20.79 -5.51
CA SER A 264 22.61 19.99 -4.47
C SER A 264 21.77 19.16 -3.49
N PHE A 265 20.44 19.06 -3.62
CA PHE A 265 19.66 18.19 -2.71
C PHE A 265 20.15 16.73 -2.69
N TYR A 266 20.50 16.16 -3.86
CA TYR A 266 21.03 14.79 -3.94
C TYR A 266 22.30 14.61 -3.10
N ASP A 267 23.28 15.50 -3.30
CA ASP A 267 24.55 15.49 -2.56
C ASP A 267 24.33 15.73 -1.06
N PHE A 268 23.36 16.57 -0.69
CA PHE A 268 22.99 16.80 0.70
C PHE A 268 22.37 15.54 1.34
N ALA A 269 21.42 14.91 0.65
CA ALA A 269 20.73 13.72 1.14
C ALA A 269 21.66 12.51 1.23
N LYS A 270 22.61 12.36 0.30
CA LYS A 270 23.61 11.28 0.30
C LYS A 270 24.84 11.57 1.16
N GLY A 271 25.18 12.84 1.34
CA GLY A 271 26.28 13.27 2.21
C GLY A 271 25.90 13.30 3.69
N GLY A 272 24.61 13.34 4.02
CA GLY A 272 24.10 13.28 5.39
C GLY A 272 23.95 11.84 5.92
N GLU A 273 23.83 11.71 7.25
CA GLU A 273 23.64 10.43 7.95
C GLU A 273 22.16 9.98 7.97
N TYR A 274 21.47 10.05 6.83
CA TYR A 274 20.04 9.71 6.74
C TYR A 274 19.79 8.24 6.38
N GLU A 275 20.82 7.49 5.97
CA GLU A 275 20.71 6.09 5.51
C GLU A 275 19.62 5.89 4.43
N LEU A 276 19.48 6.86 3.53
CA LEU A 276 18.51 6.83 2.45
C LEU A 276 18.97 5.91 1.31
N GLU A 277 18.12 4.95 0.96
CA GLU A 277 18.25 4.17 -0.26
C GLU A 277 18.10 5.10 -1.49
N ASP A 278 18.70 4.73 -2.63
CA ASP A 278 18.55 5.52 -3.87
C ASP A 278 17.11 5.56 -4.37
N GLU A 279 16.37 4.48 -4.13
CA GLU A 279 14.96 4.35 -4.46
C GLU A 279 14.20 3.53 -3.43
N PHE A 280 13.02 4.01 -3.02
CA PHE A 280 12.17 3.30 -2.06
C PHE A 280 10.69 3.61 -2.25
N PRO A 281 9.79 2.73 -1.77
CA PRO A 281 8.36 2.98 -1.91
C PRO A 281 7.90 4.18 -1.07
N GLY A 282 6.91 4.93 -1.55
CA GLY A 282 6.38 6.09 -0.83
C GLY A 282 5.29 5.75 0.20
N ASP A 283 5.26 6.49 1.30
CA ASP A 283 4.22 6.41 2.35
C ASP A 283 3.47 7.75 2.46
N LYS A 284 2.37 7.88 1.70
CA LYS A 284 1.53 9.11 1.70
C LYS A 284 1.14 9.62 3.09
N PRO A 285 0.75 8.76 4.06
CA PRO A 285 0.44 9.24 5.42
C PRO A 285 1.62 9.94 6.10
N THR A 286 2.85 9.43 5.94
CA THR A 286 4.06 10.07 6.45
C THR A 286 4.34 11.36 5.69
N LEU A 287 4.37 11.31 4.36
CA LEU A 287 4.66 12.46 3.49
C LEU A 287 3.73 13.65 3.72
N ARG A 288 2.46 13.43 4.08
CA ARG A 288 1.49 14.51 4.39
C ARG A 288 1.96 15.47 5.50
N GLN A 289 2.91 15.05 6.34
CA GLN A 289 3.48 15.91 7.38
C GLN A 289 4.34 17.04 6.81
N LEU A 290 4.84 16.92 5.57
CA LEU A 290 5.57 18.00 4.89
C LEU A 290 4.68 19.23 4.63
N LYS A 291 3.39 19.03 4.34
CA LYS A 291 2.44 20.13 4.09
C LYS A 291 1.68 20.57 5.33
N LYS A 292 1.58 19.72 6.36
CA LYS A 292 0.65 19.93 7.49
C LYS A 292 1.28 19.69 8.85
N PHE A 293 0.98 20.60 9.77
CA PHE A 293 1.14 20.34 11.19
C PHE A 293 -0.08 19.56 11.71
N SER A 294 0.14 18.60 12.60
CA SER A 294 -0.92 17.82 13.23
C SER A 294 -0.49 17.33 14.61
N GLY A 295 -1.40 17.36 15.57
CA GLY A 295 -1.16 16.87 16.92
C GLY A 295 -2.46 16.58 17.68
N THR A 296 -2.41 15.58 18.57
CA THR A 296 -3.51 15.21 19.45
C THR A 296 -3.00 15.12 20.88
N GLY A 297 -3.71 15.75 21.81
CA GLY A 297 -3.38 15.71 23.24
C GLY A 297 -4.48 16.34 24.08
N GLY A 298 -4.68 15.85 25.31
CA GLY A 298 -5.63 16.46 26.25
C GLY A 298 -7.09 16.53 25.77
N GLY A 299 -7.50 15.63 24.86
CA GLY A 299 -8.84 15.65 24.25
C GLY A 299 -9.01 16.64 23.08
N VAL A 300 -7.93 17.28 22.63
CA VAL A 300 -7.91 18.19 21.49
C VAL A 300 -7.10 17.59 20.35
N THR A 301 -7.63 17.65 19.14
CA THR A 301 -6.89 17.35 17.91
C THR A 301 -6.81 18.62 17.08
N LEU A 302 -5.60 19.03 16.69
CA LEU A 302 -5.34 20.19 15.85
C LEU A 302 -4.60 19.74 14.59
N SER A 303 -5.05 20.20 13.43
CA SER A 303 -4.30 20.04 12.18
C SER A 303 -4.54 21.24 11.26
N PHE A 304 -3.48 21.73 10.61
CA PHE A 304 -3.52 22.87 9.69
C PHE A 304 -2.35 22.82 8.69
N ASP A 305 -2.53 23.45 7.53
CA ASP A 305 -1.47 23.58 6.52
C ASP A 305 -0.37 24.54 6.99
N GLY A 306 0.89 24.18 6.71
CA GLY A 306 2.06 24.91 7.18
C GLY A 306 2.09 26.39 6.77
N ALA A 307 1.53 26.70 5.59
CA ALA A 307 1.35 28.07 5.10
C ALA A 307 0.58 28.98 6.08
N HIS A 308 -0.29 28.42 6.92
CA HIS A 308 -1.06 29.19 7.90
C HIS A 308 -0.28 29.53 9.19
N LEU A 309 0.91 28.96 9.39
CA LEU A 309 1.76 29.25 10.54
C LEU A 309 2.32 30.68 10.46
N GLY A 310 2.05 31.48 11.50
CA GLY A 310 2.37 32.91 11.56
C GLY A 310 1.31 33.83 10.95
N GLU A 311 0.32 33.30 10.23
CA GLU A 311 -0.77 34.08 9.65
C GLU A 311 -2.08 33.87 10.42
N ARG A 312 -2.71 32.70 10.22
CA ARG A 312 -3.95 32.31 10.88
C ARG A 312 -3.68 31.53 12.15
N VAL A 313 -2.61 30.75 12.19
CA VAL A 313 -2.21 29.98 13.36
C VAL A 313 -0.94 30.60 13.93
N MET A 314 -1.03 31.17 15.13
CA MET A 314 0.11 31.75 15.82
C MET A 314 0.48 30.84 16.99
N TYR A 315 1.73 30.37 17.01
CA TYR A 315 2.29 29.58 18.10
C TYR A 315 3.24 30.45 18.91
N ASP A 316 3.03 30.51 20.22
CA ASP A 316 3.93 31.14 21.17
C ASP A 316 4.62 30.04 22.01
N PRO A 317 5.92 29.79 21.78
CA PRO A 317 6.66 28.76 22.52
C PRO A 317 6.93 29.14 23.98
N ILE A 318 6.84 30.42 24.36
CA ILE A 318 7.10 30.87 25.74
C ILE A 318 5.89 30.56 26.64
N SER A 319 4.69 30.85 26.14
CA SER A 319 3.44 30.59 26.86
C SER A 319 2.78 29.25 26.52
N ASP A 320 3.43 28.43 25.68
CA ASP A 320 2.92 27.15 25.17
C ASP A 320 1.47 27.26 24.65
N THR A 321 1.22 28.28 23.83
CA THR A 321 -0.14 28.64 23.39
C THR A 321 -0.22 28.69 21.86
N ILE A 322 -1.30 28.11 21.32
CA ILE A 322 -1.69 28.28 19.91
C ILE A 322 -2.94 29.14 19.83
N MET A 323 -2.88 30.21 19.03
CA MET A 323 -4.01 31.06 18.69
C MET A 323 -4.42 30.85 17.24
N ILE A 324 -5.71 30.59 17.00
CA ILE A 324 -6.28 30.41 15.66
C ILE A 324 -7.19 31.59 15.32
N LYS A 325 -6.81 32.39 14.32
CA LYS A 325 -7.60 33.49 13.78
C LYS A 325 -8.58 32.97 12.72
N GLY A 326 -9.87 33.22 12.96
CA GLY A 326 -10.96 32.82 12.08
C GLY A 326 -11.37 31.37 12.32
N VAL A 327 -12.31 31.17 13.26
CA VAL A 327 -12.88 29.86 13.60
C VAL A 327 -13.59 29.26 12.38
N PRO A 328 -13.35 27.98 12.03
CA PRO A 328 -14.07 27.30 10.95
C PRO A 328 -15.60 27.39 11.12
N ALA A 329 -16.32 27.64 10.02
CA ALA A 329 -17.77 27.93 10.08
C ALA A 329 -18.58 26.82 10.78
N ASN A 330 -18.27 25.56 10.47
CA ASN A 330 -18.88 24.38 11.10
C ASN A 330 -18.66 24.32 12.63
N LEU A 331 -17.47 24.73 13.11
CA LEU A 331 -17.17 24.78 14.54
C LEU A 331 -17.83 26.00 15.19
N LYS A 332 -17.78 27.16 14.52
CA LYS A 332 -18.44 28.38 14.96
C LYS A 332 -19.93 28.17 15.18
N ASP A 333 -20.63 27.52 14.23
CA ASP A 333 -22.05 27.22 14.36
C ASP A 333 -22.35 26.30 15.57
N GLN A 334 -21.50 25.31 15.83
CA GLN A 334 -21.65 24.44 17.01
C GLN A 334 -21.46 25.20 18.32
N LEU A 335 -20.46 26.09 18.37
CA LEU A 335 -20.20 26.95 19.53
C LEU A 335 -21.35 27.93 19.76
N ASP A 336 -21.77 28.64 18.71
CA ASP A 336 -22.85 29.63 18.78
C ASP A 336 -24.18 28.99 19.20
N ARG A 337 -24.51 27.79 18.70
CA ARG A 337 -25.73 27.06 19.12
C ARG A 337 -25.70 26.68 20.61
N ARG A 338 -24.57 26.19 21.11
CA ARG A 338 -24.44 25.82 22.53
C ARG A 338 -24.44 27.05 23.45
N LEU A 339 -23.83 28.15 23.01
CA LEU A 339 -23.81 29.41 23.76
C LEU A 339 -25.17 30.12 23.75
N LYS A 340 -25.95 30.03 22.66
CA LYS A 340 -27.30 30.61 22.56
C LYS A 340 -28.39 29.77 23.20
N GLY A 341 -28.25 28.44 23.23
CA GLY A 341 -29.22 27.53 23.85
C GLY A 341 -29.10 27.42 25.38
N GLY A 342 -28.12 28.10 25.98
CA GLY A 342 -27.91 28.19 27.44
C GLY A 342 -28.31 29.53 28.05
N GLN A 343 -28.99 30.41 27.28
CA GLN A 343 -29.61 31.65 27.78
C GLN A 343 -31.12 31.49 27.93
#